data_AF-A0A5D2E807-F1
#
_entry.id   AF-A0A5D2E807-F1
#
_cell.length_a   1.000
_cell.length_b   1.000
_cell.length_c   1.000
_cell.angle_alpha   90.00
_cell.angle_beta   90.00
_cell.angle_gamma   90.00
#
_symmetry.space_group_name_H-M   'P 1'
#
loop_
_entity.id
_entity.type
_entity.pdbx_description
1 polymer ?
#
loop_
_entity_poly.entity_id
_entity_poly.type
_entity_poly.pdbx_seq_one_letter_code
_entity_poly.pdbx_strand_id
1 'polypeptide(L)'
;MENYSLIFVCMVAYLVSFASAKPGIATFYTKYIPSACFKNQDHGKMIAAAGDALWKNGAMCGKKFTVKCTGPRNGVRHPCTGKSVTVKVVDQCPRCPSTMDLSREAFEIIAKPVAGIINIDYKKYA
;
A
#
# COMPACT_ATOMS: atom_id res chain seq x y z
N MET A 1 39.69 -0.06 27.60
CA MET A 1 38.95 -0.83 26.57
C MET A 1 37.43 -0.80 26.78
N GLU A 2 36.90 -0.33 27.91
CA GLU A 2 35.44 -0.28 28.17
C GLU A 2 34.67 0.79 27.37
N ASN A 3 35.24 1.98 27.15
CA ASN A 3 34.54 3.06 26.43
C ASN A 3 34.33 2.76 24.93
N TYR A 4 35.24 2.02 24.30
CA TYR A 4 35.11 1.64 22.89
C TYR A 4 33.95 0.68 22.66
N SER A 5 33.74 -0.28 23.57
CA SER A 5 32.61 -1.21 23.50
C SER A 5 31.26 -0.50 23.64
N LEU A 6 31.15 0.50 24.51
CA LEU A 6 29.93 1.30 24.67
C LEU A 6 29.63 2.17 23.44
N ILE A 7 30.66 2.79 22.85
CA ILE A 7 30.52 3.60 21.63
C ILE A 7 30.10 2.71 20.43
N PHE A 8 30.63 1.49 20.34
CA PHE A 8 30.25 0.52 19.30
C PHE A 8 28.78 0.10 19.43
N VAL A 9 28.30 -0.19 20.63
CA VAL A 9 26.89 -0.57 20.88
C VAL A 9 25.93 0.56 20.50
N CYS A 10 26.26 1.82 20.82
CA CYS A 10 25.45 2.98 20.43
C CYS A 10 25.38 3.18 18.91
N MET A 11 26.49 3.02 18.18
CA MET A 11 26.50 3.14 16.72
C MET A 11 25.67 2.06 16.02
N VAL A 12 25.65 0.83 16.54
CA VAL A 12 24.83 -0.27 16.01
C VAL A 12 23.33 0.01 16.23
N ALA A 13 22.94 0.61 17.36
CA ALA A 13 21.55 0.98 17.64
C ALA A 13 21.03 2.09 16.69
N TYR A 14 21.90 3.01 16.24
CA TYR A 14 21.53 4.07 15.29
C TYR A 14 21.25 3.56 13.87
N LEU A 15 21.77 2.38 13.49
CA LEU A 15 21.60 1.81 12.15
C LEU A 15 20.33 0.94 12.02
N VAL A 16 19.59 0.71 13.10
CA VAL A 16 18.34 -0.06 13.05
C VAL A 16 17.22 0.80 12.49
N SER A 17 17.17 0.93 11.16
CA SER A 17 16.01 1.48 10.46
C SER A 17 14.83 0.52 10.60
N PHE A 18 13.93 0.81 11.55
CA PHE A 18 12.65 0.12 11.68
C PHE A 18 11.72 0.51 10.52
N ALA A 19 11.87 -0.15 9.37
CA ALA A 19 10.90 -0.05 8.28
C ALA A 19 9.63 -0.85 8.62
N SER A 20 8.79 -0.30 9.50
CA SER A 20 7.51 -0.90 9.89
C SER A 20 6.48 -0.77 8.76
N ALA A 21 5.94 -1.89 8.30
CA ALA A 21 4.80 -1.91 7.40
C ALA A 21 3.50 -1.66 8.18
N LYS A 22 2.58 -0.90 7.60
CA LYS A 22 1.30 -0.57 8.23
C LYS A 22 0.22 -1.56 7.76
N PRO A 23 -0.60 -2.11 8.67
CA PRO A 23 -1.74 -2.92 8.27
C PRO A 23 -2.79 -2.05 7.60
N GLY A 24 -3.54 -2.65 6.68
CA GLY A 24 -4.63 -2.01 5.95
C GLY A 24 -5.56 -3.00 5.28
N ILE A 25 -6.54 -2.46 4.57
CA ILE A 25 -7.51 -3.21 3.77
C ILE A 25 -7.38 -2.77 2.33
N ALA A 26 -7.38 -3.73 1.40
CA ALA A 26 -7.41 -3.43 -0.03
C ALA A 26 -8.63 -4.04 -0.73
N THR A 27 -9.18 -3.26 -1.65
CA THR A 27 -10.16 -3.67 -2.68
C THR A 27 -9.56 -3.38 -4.06
N PHE A 28 -10.34 -3.53 -5.13
CA PHE A 28 -9.95 -3.01 -6.44
C PHE A 28 -11.09 -2.33 -7.21
N TYR A 29 -10.70 -1.42 -8.10
CA TYR A 29 -11.58 -0.72 -9.06
C TYR A 29 -11.05 -0.88 -10.49
N THR A 30 -11.83 -0.45 -11.50
CA THR A 30 -11.52 -0.70 -12.92
C THR A 30 -11.59 0.52 -13.83
N LYS A 31 -11.97 1.69 -13.31
CA LYS A 31 -12.00 2.94 -14.08
C LYS A 31 -11.06 3.94 -13.41
N TYR A 32 -9.96 4.27 -14.09
CA TYR A 32 -8.84 5.02 -13.49
C TYR A 32 -8.81 6.51 -13.83
N ILE A 33 -9.63 6.93 -14.80
CA ILE A 33 -9.70 8.30 -15.33
C ILE A 33 -11.18 8.71 -15.41
N PRO A 34 -11.54 9.95 -15.00
CA PRO A 34 -10.70 10.94 -14.34
C PRO A 34 -10.32 10.51 -12.92
N SER A 35 -9.18 11.02 -12.43
CA SER A 35 -8.73 10.82 -11.05
C SER A 35 -8.71 12.13 -10.25
N ALA A 36 -8.88 12.03 -8.94
CA ALA A 36 -8.88 13.19 -8.04
C ALA A 36 -7.57 13.98 -8.09
N CYS A 37 -6.42 13.31 -8.19
CA CYS A 37 -5.12 13.96 -8.20
C CYS A 37 -4.76 14.59 -9.56
N PHE A 38 -5.07 13.90 -10.67
CA PHE A 38 -4.48 14.23 -11.98
C PHE A 38 -5.51 14.40 -13.11
N LYS A 39 -6.81 14.46 -12.78
CA LYS A 39 -7.91 14.69 -13.73
C LYS A 39 -7.84 13.65 -14.86
N ASN A 40 -7.67 14.10 -16.11
CA ASN A 40 -7.73 13.25 -17.30
C ASN A 40 -6.38 12.61 -17.67
N GLN A 41 -5.34 12.74 -16.84
CA GLN A 41 -4.03 12.15 -17.12
C GLN A 41 -4.01 10.65 -16.83
N ASP A 42 -3.54 9.86 -17.80
CA ASP A 42 -3.27 8.44 -17.60
C ASP A 42 -1.94 8.24 -16.86
N HIS A 43 -1.99 7.52 -15.74
CA HIS A 43 -0.83 7.15 -14.93
C HIS A 43 -0.55 5.65 -14.94
N GLY A 44 -1.13 4.94 -15.90
CA GLY A 44 -0.98 3.51 -16.09
C GLY A 44 -1.76 2.69 -15.06
N LYS A 45 -1.34 1.44 -14.92
CA LYS A 45 -2.10 0.41 -14.21
C LYS A 45 -1.55 0.04 -12.84
N MET A 46 -0.39 0.58 -12.44
CA MET A 46 0.17 0.32 -11.10
C MET A 46 -0.16 1.48 -10.17
N ILE A 47 -1.45 1.61 -9.88
CA ILE A 47 -2.04 2.77 -9.23
C ILE A 47 -3.03 2.35 -8.13
N ALA A 48 -3.38 3.30 -7.28
CA ALA A 48 -4.41 3.13 -6.25
C ALA A 48 -5.20 4.43 -6.03
N ALA A 49 -6.45 4.27 -5.62
CA ALA A 49 -7.21 5.30 -4.94
C ALA A 49 -6.99 5.17 -3.42
N ALA A 50 -6.73 6.26 -2.72
CA ALA A 50 -6.60 6.25 -1.28
C ALA A 50 -7.98 6.41 -0.63
N GLY A 51 -8.30 5.53 0.33
CA GLY A 51 -9.48 5.70 1.19
C GLY A 51 -9.29 6.85 2.18
N ASP A 52 -10.36 7.23 2.87
CA ASP A 52 -10.41 8.45 3.67
C ASP A 52 -9.31 8.55 4.73
N ALA A 53 -8.98 7.43 5.39
CA ALA A 53 -7.92 7.37 6.41
C ALA A 53 -6.51 7.65 5.83
N LEU A 54 -6.29 7.34 4.54
CA LEU A 54 -5.01 7.53 3.88
C LEU A 54 -4.95 8.84 3.07
N TRP A 55 -6.07 9.29 2.52
CA TRP A 55 -6.14 10.40 1.54
C TRP A 55 -5.46 11.69 2.00
N LYS A 56 -5.67 12.09 3.27
CA LYS A 56 -5.11 13.31 3.88
C LYS A 56 -5.25 14.56 3.00
N ASN A 57 -6.49 14.86 2.55
CA ASN A 57 -6.79 16.01 1.70
C ASN A 57 -5.91 16.11 0.44
N GLY A 58 -5.60 14.96 -0.17
CA GLY A 58 -4.76 14.88 -1.37
C GLY A 58 -3.25 14.90 -1.11
N ALA A 59 -2.80 14.96 0.14
CA ALA A 59 -1.36 14.93 0.46
C ALA A 59 -0.66 13.63 0.02
N MET A 60 -1.42 12.57 -0.26
CA MET A 60 -0.91 11.31 -0.82
C MET A 60 -0.80 11.29 -2.34
N CYS A 61 -1.31 12.29 -3.05
CA CYS A 61 -1.22 12.35 -4.51
C CYS A 61 0.23 12.17 -4.99
N GLY A 62 0.42 11.22 -5.90
CA GLY A 62 1.71 10.89 -6.49
C GLY A 62 2.68 10.11 -5.58
N LYS A 63 2.35 9.93 -4.29
CA LYS A 63 3.16 9.08 -3.41
C LYS A 63 3.01 7.62 -3.83
N LYS A 64 4.10 6.86 -3.70
CA LYS A 64 4.15 5.44 -4.02
C LYS A 64 4.16 4.61 -2.74
N PHE A 65 3.51 3.46 -2.77
CA PHE A 65 3.48 2.50 -1.68
C PHE A 65 3.78 1.11 -2.20
N THR A 66 4.57 0.35 -1.44
CA THR A 66 4.67 -1.10 -1.62
C THR A 66 3.59 -1.77 -0.79
N VAL A 67 2.78 -2.62 -1.42
CA VAL A 67 1.61 -3.28 -0.86
C VAL A 67 1.77 -4.79 -0.99
N LYS A 68 1.42 -5.53 0.08
CA LYS A 68 1.46 -6.99 0.12
C LYS A 68 0.18 -7.52 0.75
N CYS A 69 -0.42 -8.55 0.17
CA CYS A 69 -1.53 -9.28 0.77
C CYS A 69 -1.06 -10.07 1.99
N THR A 70 -1.76 -9.94 3.12
CA THR A 70 -1.45 -10.64 4.37
C THR A 70 -2.48 -11.71 4.72
N GLY A 71 -3.68 -11.66 4.14
CA GLY A 71 -4.65 -12.74 4.31
C GLY A 71 -6.07 -12.40 3.86
N PRO A 72 -6.99 -13.36 4.06
CA PRO A 72 -8.39 -13.16 3.75
C PRO A 72 -9.06 -12.15 4.67
N ARG A 73 -10.03 -11.43 4.11
CA ARG A 73 -10.97 -10.56 4.85
C ARG A 73 -12.40 -11.11 4.84
N ASN A 74 -12.72 -12.01 3.91
CA ASN A 74 -14.02 -12.66 3.75
C ASN A 74 -13.84 -14.18 3.59
N GLY A 75 -14.89 -14.89 3.18
CA GLY A 75 -14.91 -16.36 3.07
C GLY A 75 -13.97 -16.98 2.03
N VAL A 76 -13.28 -16.19 1.20
CA VAL A 76 -12.35 -16.72 0.20
C VAL A 76 -11.05 -17.16 0.85
N ARG A 77 -10.79 -18.48 0.84
CA ARG A 77 -9.57 -19.07 1.42
C ARG A 77 -8.35 -18.80 0.52
N HIS A 78 -7.21 -18.53 1.15
CA HIS A 78 -5.91 -18.30 0.50
C HIS A 78 -5.96 -17.33 -0.69
N PRO A 79 -6.38 -16.07 -0.47
CA PRO A 79 -6.51 -15.10 -1.55
C PRO A 79 -5.15 -14.58 -2.04
N CYS A 80 -4.12 -14.58 -1.18
CA CYS A 80 -2.83 -13.99 -1.48
C CYS A 80 -1.99 -14.84 -2.45
N THR A 81 -1.24 -14.17 -3.32
CA THR A 81 -0.29 -14.80 -4.26
C THR A 81 1.12 -14.95 -3.67
N GLY A 82 1.39 -14.27 -2.53
CA GLY A 82 2.72 -14.18 -1.92
C GLY A 82 3.61 -13.06 -2.48
N LYS A 83 3.18 -12.38 -3.55
CA LYS A 83 3.91 -11.27 -4.16
C LYS A 83 3.58 -9.93 -3.48
N SER A 84 4.36 -8.91 -3.83
CA SER A 84 4.13 -7.51 -3.48
C SER A 84 4.06 -6.67 -4.75
N VAL A 85 3.37 -5.53 -4.68
CA VAL A 85 3.27 -4.57 -5.80
C VAL A 85 3.58 -3.15 -5.30
N THR A 86 4.21 -2.33 -6.14
CA THR A 86 4.34 -0.90 -5.87
C THR A 86 3.32 -0.13 -6.69
N VAL A 87 2.49 0.68 -6.02
CA VAL A 87 1.43 1.48 -6.63
C VAL A 87 1.62 2.96 -6.36
N LYS A 88 1.24 3.80 -7.33
CA LYS A 88 1.14 5.26 -7.18
C LYS A 88 -0.28 5.64 -6.77
N VAL A 89 -0.44 6.46 -5.73
CA VAL A 89 -1.74 7.04 -5.39
C VAL A 89 -2.09 8.11 -6.42
N VAL A 90 -3.20 7.92 -7.12
CA VAL A 90 -3.67 8.84 -8.18
C VAL A 90 -5.08 9.35 -7.91
N ASP A 91 -5.83 8.69 -7.03
CA ASP A 91 -7.24 9.00 -6.83
C ASP A 91 -7.64 8.95 -5.36
N GLN A 92 -8.86 9.41 -5.08
CA GLN A 92 -9.52 9.28 -3.79
C GLN A 92 -10.67 8.29 -3.93
N CYS A 93 -10.83 7.41 -2.93
CA CYS A 93 -11.99 6.55 -2.77
C CYS A 93 -12.83 7.08 -1.60
N PRO A 94 -13.74 8.04 -1.83
CA PRO A 94 -14.51 8.67 -0.76
C PRO A 94 -15.49 7.68 -0.14
N ARG A 95 -15.55 7.62 1.19
CA ARG A 95 -16.39 6.68 1.97
C ARG A 95 -16.10 5.21 1.71
N CYS A 96 -14.93 4.90 1.14
CA CYS A 96 -14.52 3.52 0.95
C CYS A 96 -14.02 2.94 2.29
N PRO A 97 -14.46 1.73 2.67
CA PRO A 97 -13.99 1.09 3.89
C PRO A 97 -12.54 0.57 3.76
N SER A 98 -12.00 0.53 2.54
CA SER A 98 -10.63 0.12 2.26
C SER A 98 -9.62 1.25 2.53
N THR A 99 -8.42 0.88 2.94
CA THR A 99 -7.30 1.82 3.07
C THR A 99 -6.78 2.25 1.70
N MET A 100 -6.72 1.30 0.76
CA MET A 100 -6.36 1.51 -0.64
C MET A 100 -7.32 0.73 -1.53
N ASP A 101 -7.86 1.38 -2.55
CA ASP A 101 -8.55 0.70 -3.64
C ASP A 101 -7.56 0.58 -4.80
N LEU A 102 -7.07 -0.62 -5.07
CA LEU A 102 -6.02 -0.84 -6.06
C LEU A 102 -6.61 -0.87 -7.47
N SER A 103 -5.84 -0.55 -8.49
CA SER A 103 -6.20 -1.01 -9.83
C SER A 103 -6.35 -2.54 -9.84
N ARG A 104 -7.24 -3.06 -10.68
CA ARG A 104 -7.42 -4.51 -10.85
C ARG A 104 -6.09 -5.21 -11.13
N GLU A 105 -5.26 -4.66 -12.01
CA GLU A 105 -3.98 -5.25 -12.37
C GLU A 105 -2.99 -5.28 -11.19
N ALA A 106 -2.96 -4.24 -10.35
CA ALA A 106 -2.12 -4.27 -9.15
C ALA A 106 -2.67 -5.26 -8.10
N PHE A 107 -3.99 -5.36 -7.97
CA PHE A 107 -4.64 -6.33 -7.08
C PHE A 107 -4.32 -7.77 -7.50
N GLU A 108 -4.44 -8.10 -8.79
CA GLU A 108 -4.15 -9.42 -9.37
C GLU A 108 -2.72 -9.90 -9.12
N ILE A 109 -1.77 -8.97 -8.99
CA ILE A 109 -0.40 -9.31 -8.62
C ILE A 109 -0.33 -9.89 -7.21
N ILE A 110 -1.07 -9.33 -6.24
CA ILE A 110 -0.95 -9.69 -4.82
C ILE A 110 -2.05 -10.63 -4.32
N ALA A 111 -3.20 -10.70 -5.01
CA ALA A 111 -4.33 -11.53 -4.63
C ALA A 111 -5.24 -11.94 -5.80
N LYS A 112 -6.01 -13.00 -5.60
CA LYS A 112 -7.01 -13.48 -6.55
C LYS A 112 -8.22 -12.53 -6.58
N PRO A 113 -8.66 -12.00 -7.73
CA PRO A 113 -9.79 -11.06 -7.83
C PRO A 113 -11.09 -11.54 -7.21
N VAL A 114 -11.34 -12.85 -7.20
CA VAL A 114 -12.51 -13.46 -6.57
C VAL A 114 -12.64 -13.12 -5.07
N ALA A 115 -11.53 -12.78 -4.41
CA ALA A 115 -11.56 -12.32 -3.03
C ALA A 115 -12.28 -10.96 -2.89
N GLY A 116 -12.12 -10.05 -3.85
CA GLY A 116 -12.69 -8.70 -3.85
C GLY A 116 -12.13 -7.75 -2.78
N ILE A 117 -11.82 -8.27 -1.59
CA ILE A 117 -11.32 -7.55 -0.43
C ILE A 117 -10.36 -8.44 0.36
N ILE A 118 -9.22 -7.87 0.75
CA ILE A 118 -8.13 -8.57 1.44
C ILE A 118 -7.55 -7.72 2.56
N ASN A 119 -6.92 -8.38 3.54
CA ASN A 119 -6.01 -7.69 4.45
C ASN A 119 -4.67 -7.50 3.74
N ILE A 120 -4.06 -6.33 3.93
CA ILE A 120 -2.76 -5.97 3.38
C ILE A 120 -1.84 -5.40 4.45
N ASP A 121 -0.55 -5.45 4.17
CA ASP A 121 0.43 -4.54 4.74
C ASP A 121 0.93 -3.59 3.64
N TYR A 122 1.12 -2.32 3.99
CA TYR A 122 1.67 -1.33 3.07
C TYR A 122 2.71 -0.44 3.73
N LYS A 123 3.69 0.00 2.95
CA LYS A 123 4.69 0.97 3.38
C LYS A 123 5.00 1.96 2.28
N LYS A 124 5.39 3.18 2.64
CA LYS A 124 5.82 4.18 1.67
C LYS A 124 7.01 3.63 0.89
N TYR A 125 6.97 3.76 -0.43
CA TYR A 125 8.10 3.42 -1.29
C TYR A 125 9.24 4.40 -1.00
N ALA A 126 10.44 3.86 -0.79
CA ALA A 126 11.66 4.63 -0.54
C ALA A 126 12.16 5.29 -1.84
#